data_AF-A0A7U6KLE4-F1
#
_entry.id   AF-A0A7U6KLE4-F1
#
_cell.length_a   1.000
_cell.length_b   1.000
_cell.length_c   1.000
_cell.angle_alpha   90.00
_cell.angle_beta   90.00
_cell.angle_gamma   90.00
#
_symmetry.space_group_name_H-M   'P 1'
#
loop_
_entity.id
_entity.type
_entity.pdbx_description
1 polymer ?
#
loop_
_entity_poly.entity_id
_entity_poly.type
_entity_poly.pdbx_seq_one_letter_code
_entity_poly.pdbx_strand_id
1 'polypeptide(L)'
;MSKIIYTKTDEAPALATLSFLPIVEAFTKTAGVEVETSDISVAARILAEFPEYLTEEQRVPDNLAELGRLTQDPNTNIIKLPNISASVQQLKAAIKELQGKGYAIPDFPDDPQTDEEKELRKRYGKSLGSAVNPVLREGNSDRRAPKAVKNYARKHPHSMGEWKQWSSTHVSHMHGGDFYDGEQSMTLDKARTVRMELLLDDGTKKY
;
A
#
# COMPACT_ATOMS: atom_id res chain seq x y z
N MET A 1 -2.85 -28.71 3.40
CA MET A 1 -4.10 -28.07 3.87
C MET A 1 -4.16 -26.73 3.16
N SER A 2 -5.27 -26.38 2.51
CA SER A 2 -5.36 -25.10 1.78
C SER A 2 -5.61 -23.98 2.78
N LYS A 3 -4.86 -22.88 2.66
CA LYS A 3 -4.92 -21.74 3.58
C LYS A 3 -5.19 -20.47 2.79
N ILE A 4 -6.05 -19.60 3.32
CA ILE A 4 -6.33 -18.26 2.81
C ILE A 4 -5.78 -17.26 3.82
N ILE A 5 -5.04 -16.28 3.33
CA ILE A 5 -4.59 -15.15 4.14
C ILE A 5 -5.52 -13.97 3.88
N TYR A 6 -6.20 -13.52 4.93
CA TYR A 6 -7.15 -12.41 4.89
C TYR A 6 -6.50 -11.16 5.48
N THR A 7 -6.32 -10.11 4.68
CA THR A 7 -5.65 -8.91 5.18
C THR A 7 -6.55 -8.11 6.12
N LYS A 8 -6.07 -7.81 7.33
CA LYS A 8 -6.62 -6.75 8.19
C LYS A 8 -6.02 -5.42 7.72
N THR A 9 -6.88 -4.45 7.45
CA THR A 9 -6.50 -3.17 6.86
C THR A 9 -7.00 -2.01 7.72
N ASP A 10 -7.45 -0.91 7.10
CA ASP A 10 -7.75 0.35 7.76
C ASP A 10 -9.24 0.72 7.57
N GLU A 11 -9.73 1.64 8.39
CA GLU A 11 -11.02 2.35 8.21
C GLU A 11 -12.23 1.42 7.94
N ALA A 12 -13.03 1.72 6.91
CA ALA A 12 -14.27 1.00 6.64
C ALA A 12 -14.05 -0.50 6.31
N PRO A 13 -13.08 -0.90 5.47
CA PRO A 13 -12.75 -2.30 5.27
C PRO A 13 -12.34 -3.04 6.56
N ALA A 14 -11.63 -2.38 7.48
CA ALA A 14 -11.29 -2.99 8.77
C ALA A 14 -12.54 -3.28 9.61
N LEU A 15 -13.47 -2.33 9.69
CA LEU A 15 -14.75 -2.51 10.38
C LEU A 15 -15.60 -3.62 9.74
N ALA A 16 -15.67 -3.65 8.41
CA ALA A 16 -16.38 -4.70 7.68
C ALA A 16 -15.78 -6.09 7.94
N THR A 17 -14.46 -6.17 8.07
CA THR A 17 -13.74 -7.43 8.38
C THR A 17 -14.16 -7.98 9.75
N LEU A 18 -14.33 -7.15 10.76
CA LEU A 18 -14.77 -7.59 12.10
C LEU A 18 -16.13 -8.31 12.08
N SER A 19 -17.01 -7.92 11.15
CA SER A 19 -18.33 -8.55 10.97
C SER A 19 -18.29 -9.75 10.03
N PHE A 20 -17.60 -9.61 8.90
CA PHE A 20 -17.68 -10.58 7.80
C PHE A 20 -16.71 -11.75 7.94
N LEU A 21 -15.52 -11.55 8.53
CA LEU A 21 -14.51 -12.60 8.63
C LEU A 21 -14.98 -13.84 9.40
N PRO A 22 -15.68 -13.73 10.56
CA PRO A 22 -16.20 -14.92 11.26
C PRO A 22 -17.15 -15.77 10.42
N ILE A 23 -17.90 -15.13 9.51
CA ILE A 23 -18.78 -15.83 8.57
C ILE A 23 -17.93 -16.59 7.54
N VAL A 24 -16.92 -15.94 6.95
CA VAL A 24 -16.01 -16.59 5.99
C VAL A 24 -15.32 -17.81 6.63
N GLU A 25 -14.80 -17.66 7.84
CA GLU A 25 -14.14 -18.74 8.61
C GLU A 25 -15.09 -19.93 8.86
N ALA A 26 -16.33 -19.66 9.30
CA ALA A 26 -17.31 -20.71 9.59
C ALA A 26 -17.66 -21.55 8.34
N PHE A 27 -17.81 -20.90 7.18
CA PHE A 27 -18.13 -21.60 5.94
C PHE A 27 -16.92 -22.36 5.37
N THR A 28 -15.75 -21.74 5.34
CA THR A 28 -14.52 -22.34 4.77
C THR A 28 -14.02 -23.54 5.56
N LYS A 29 -14.23 -23.55 6.89
CA LYS A 29 -13.92 -24.69 7.76
C LYS A 29 -14.58 -25.99 7.30
N THR A 30 -15.79 -25.92 6.76
CA THR A 30 -16.51 -27.11 6.26
C THR A 30 -15.83 -27.77 5.05
N ALA A 31 -15.00 -27.02 4.33
CA ALA A 31 -14.20 -27.49 3.20
C ALA A 31 -12.75 -27.80 3.58
N GLY A 32 -12.38 -27.73 4.87
CA GLY A 32 -11.00 -27.93 5.32
C GLY A 32 -10.03 -26.83 4.87
N VAL A 33 -10.56 -25.62 4.63
CA VAL A 33 -9.76 -24.43 4.28
C VAL A 33 -9.59 -23.58 5.54
N GLU A 34 -8.34 -23.31 5.89
CA GLU A 34 -8.00 -22.43 7.01
C GLU A 34 -7.97 -20.97 6.55
N VAL A 35 -8.41 -20.05 7.40
CA VAL A 35 -8.31 -18.60 7.15
C VAL A 35 -7.46 -18.00 8.26
N GLU A 36 -6.34 -17.39 7.88
CA GLU A 36 -5.47 -16.65 8.81
C GLU A 36 -5.51 -15.17 8.49
N THR A 37 -5.35 -14.33 9.51
CA THR A 37 -5.33 -12.88 9.31
C THR A 37 -3.92 -12.33 9.31
N SER A 38 -3.64 -11.41 8.40
CA SER A 38 -2.37 -10.68 8.35
C SER A 38 -2.64 -9.18 8.43
N ASP A 39 -2.14 -8.52 9.48
CA ASP A 39 -2.36 -7.08 9.69
C ASP A 39 -1.35 -6.26 8.90
N ILE A 40 -1.85 -5.46 7.96
CA ILE A 40 -1.09 -4.55 7.11
C ILE A 40 -1.61 -3.11 7.22
N SER A 41 -2.35 -2.80 8.29
CA SER A 41 -2.79 -1.44 8.61
C SER A 41 -1.62 -0.48 8.72
N VAL A 42 -1.88 0.82 8.61
CA VAL A 42 -0.86 1.86 8.83
C VAL A 42 -0.22 1.69 10.21
N ALA A 43 -1.03 1.44 11.24
CA ALA A 43 -0.55 1.25 12.60
C ALA A 43 0.38 0.04 12.73
N ALA A 44 -0.01 -1.12 12.20
CA ALA A 44 0.81 -2.33 12.26
C ALA A 44 2.14 -2.16 11.52
N ARG A 45 2.12 -1.50 10.33
CA ARG A 45 3.35 -1.24 9.56
C ARG A 45 4.30 -0.25 10.24
N ILE A 46 3.76 0.76 10.94
CA ILE A 46 4.58 1.65 11.77
C ILE A 46 5.23 0.85 12.89
N LEU A 47 4.45 0.09 13.67
CA LEU A 47 4.98 -0.64 14.82
C LEU A 47 6.02 -1.70 14.42
N ALA A 48 5.80 -2.40 13.30
CA ALA A 48 6.74 -3.36 12.75
C ALA A 48 8.08 -2.72 12.35
N GLU A 49 8.08 -1.45 11.95
CA GLU A 49 9.31 -0.75 11.60
C GLU A 49 10.12 -0.35 12.83
N PHE A 50 9.52 -0.17 14.02
CA PHE A 50 10.19 0.37 15.23
C PHE A 50 10.19 -0.59 16.44
N PRO A 51 10.55 -1.88 16.31
CA PRO A 51 10.46 -2.84 17.41
C PRO A 51 11.36 -2.50 18.60
N GLU A 52 12.44 -1.74 18.40
CA GLU A 52 13.36 -1.30 19.44
C GLU A 52 12.77 -0.22 20.37
N TYR A 53 11.72 0.47 19.93
CA TYR A 53 10.97 1.45 20.74
C TYR A 53 9.80 0.81 21.50
N LEU A 54 9.62 -0.51 21.37
CA LEU A 54 8.50 -1.25 21.89
C LEU A 54 8.93 -2.23 22.99
N THR A 55 8.07 -2.38 24.00
CA THR A 55 8.13 -3.52 24.93
C THR A 55 7.89 -4.84 24.20
N GLU A 56 8.28 -5.96 24.80
CA GLU A 56 8.10 -7.28 24.17
C GLU A 56 6.64 -7.57 23.83
N GLU A 57 5.71 -7.14 24.68
CA GLU A 57 4.26 -7.32 24.50
C GLU A 57 3.66 -6.39 23.43
N GLN A 58 4.30 -5.25 23.15
CA GLN A 58 3.86 -4.30 22.13
C GLN A 58 4.36 -4.63 20.73
N ARG A 59 5.41 -5.47 20.62
CA ARG A 59 6.00 -5.82 19.33
C ARG A 59 5.01 -6.59 18.46
N VAL A 60 4.99 -6.22 17.19
CA VAL A 60 4.23 -6.91 16.15
C VAL A 60 5.19 -7.43 15.09
N PRO A 61 4.89 -8.57 14.44
CA PRO A 61 5.70 -9.05 13.31
C PRO A 61 5.59 -8.10 12.11
N ASP A 62 6.63 -8.08 11.27
CA ASP A 62 6.56 -7.45 9.94
C ASP A 62 5.79 -8.35 8.96
N ASN A 63 4.48 -8.26 9.08
CA ASN A 63 3.55 -9.01 8.23
C ASN A 63 3.67 -8.64 6.75
N LEU A 64 4.06 -7.41 6.41
CA LEU A 64 4.16 -7.02 5.00
C LEU A 64 5.37 -7.69 4.34
N ALA A 65 6.51 -7.74 5.04
CA ALA A 65 7.67 -8.49 4.58
C ALA A 65 7.35 -9.99 4.44
N GLU A 66 6.65 -10.58 5.42
CA GLU A 66 6.27 -11.99 5.35
C GLU A 66 5.29 -12.28 4.20
N LEU A 67 4.30 -11.41 3.97
CA LEU A 67 3.41 -11.54 2.81
C LEU A 67 4.19 -11.41 1.49
N GLY A 68 5.19 -10.54 1.41
CA GLY A 68 6.08 -10.41 0.26
C GLY A 68 6.96 -11.64 0.03
N ARG A 69 7.32 -12.37 1.09
CA ARG A 69 7.97 -13.68 0.97
C ARG A 69 6.98 -14.72 0.45
N LEU A 70 5.76 -14.72 0.97
CA LEU A 70 4.72 -15.67 0.62
C LEU A 70 4.23 -15.52 -0.82
N THR A 71 4.27 -14.32 -1.41
CA THR A 71 3.93 -14.13 -2.83
C THR A 71 4.82 -14.92 -3.79
N GLN A 72 6.00 -15.38 -3.33
CA GLN A 72 6.90 -16.24 -4.09
C GLN A 72 6.58 -17.74 -3.94
N ASP A 73 5.66 -18.12 -3.04
CA ASP A 73 5.22 -19.50 -2.86
C ASP A 73 3.98 -19.78 -3.74
N PRO A 74 4.01 -20.80 -4.63
CA PRO A 74 2.88 -21.14 -5.49
C PRO A 74 1.62 -21.59 -4.74
N ASN A 75 1.72 -21.92 -3.45
CA ASN A 75 0.58 -22.34 -2.62
C ASN A 75 -0.10 -21.17 -1.89
N THR A 76 0.41 -19.94 -2.05
CA THR A 76 -0.11 -18.76 -1.38
C THR A 76 -1.43 -18.29 -1.98
N ASN A 77 -2.41 -18.05 -1.11
CA ASN A 77 -3.70 -17.46 -1.47
C ASN A 77 -4.01 -16.27 -0.55
N ILE A 78 -4.00 -15.06 -1.11
CA ILE A 78 -4.20 -13.82 -0.36
C ILE A 78 -5.48 -13.13 -0.82
N ILE A 79 -6.39 -12.86 0.12
CA ILE A 79 -7.50 -11.92 -0.06
C ILE A 79 -7.07 -10.55 0.45
N LYS A 80 -6.78 -9.66 -0.49
CA LYS A 80 -6.33 -8.28 -0.21
C LYS A 80 -7.50 -7.30 -0.22
N LEU A 81 -7.79 -6.69 0.92
CA LEU A 81 -8.78 -5.63 1.08
C LEU A 81 -8.16 -4.25 0.81
N PRO A 82 -8.94 -3.19 0.50
CA PRO A 82 -8.41 -1.84 0.42
C PRO A 82 -7.72 -1.42 1.73
N ASN A 83 -6.60 -0.71 1.62
CA ASN A 83 -5.82 -0.18 2.75
C ASN A 83 -5.40 1.27 2.44
N ILE A 84 -4.99 2.01 3.47
CA ILE A 84 -4.50 3.37 3.32
C ILE A 84 -3.11 3.38 2.68
N SER A 85 -2.97 4.15 1.60
CA SER A 85 -1.67 4.67 1.14
C SER A 85 -1.42 6.00 1.84
N ALA A 86 -0.68 5.99 2.95
CA ALA A 86 -0.68 7.09 3.90
C ALA A 86 -0.05 8.36 3.32
N SER A 87 -0.79 9.47 3.39
CA SER A 87 -0.19 10.80 3.31
C SER A 87 0.65 11.10 4.55
N VAL A 88 1.50 12.12 4.49
CA VAL A 88 2.28 12.58 5.66
C VAL A 88 1.36 12.93 6.83
N GLN A 89 0.20 13.55 6.59
CA GLN A 89 -0.72 13.92 7.65
C GLN A 89 -1.40 12.71 8.30
N GLN A 90 -1.77 11.70 7.50
CA GLN A 90 -2.31 10.44 8.03
C GLN A 90 -1.26 9.67 8.83
N LEU A 91 0.00 9.65 8.36
CA LEU A 91 1.11 9.05 9.11
C LEU A 91 1.26 9.71 10.49
N LYS A 92 1.36 11.04 10.54
CA LYS A 92 1.47 11.78 11.80
C LYS A 92 0.30 11.55 12.74
N ALA A 93 -0.92 11.49 12.20
CA ALA A 93 -2.11 11.19 12.99
C ALA A 93 -2.03 9.79 13.61
N ALA A 94 -1.60 8.79 12.84
CA ALA A 94 -1.40 7.43 13.33
C ALA A 94 -0.29 7.34 14.39
N ILE A 95 0.84 8.03 14.19
CA ILE A 95 1.93 8.12 15.18
C ILE A 95 1.40 8.71 16.49
N LYS A 96 0.69 9.84 16.41
CA LYS A 96 0.12 10.50 17.60
C LYS A 96 -0.89 9.62 18.32
N GLU A 97 -1.73 8.89 17.58
CA GLU A 97 -2.68 7.95 18.17
C GLU A 97 -1.97 6.79 18.89
N LEU A 98 -0.92 6.22 18.28
CA LEU A 98 -0.09 5.18 18.88
C LEU A 98 0.63 5.68 20.13
N GLN A 99 1.25 6.86 20.07
CA GLN A 99 1.87 7.49 21.25
C GLN A 99 0.86 7.70 22.38
N GLY A 100 -0.36 8.16 22.05
CA GLY A 100 -1.47 8.29 23.01
C GLY A 100 -1.90 6.96 23.65
N LYS A 101 -1.58 5.82 23.02
CA LYS A 101 -1.81 4.46 23.53
C LYS A 101 -0.58 3.86 24.23
N GLY A 102 0.50 4.64 24.42
CA GLY A 102 1.69 4.23 25.17
C GLY A 102 2.78 3.54 24.33
N TYR A 103 2.71 3.61 23.00
CA TYR A 103 3.80 3.17 22.13
C TYR A 103 4.84 4.28 22.03
N ALA A 104 6.07 4.04 22.51
CA ALA A 104 7.12 5.06 22.60
C ALA A 104 7.85 5.32 21.26
N ILE A 105 7.12 5.26 20.14
CA ILE A 105 7.67 5.48 18.80
C ILE A 105 7.99 6.97 18.58
N PRO A 106 9.07 7.29 17.85
CA PRO A 106 9.53 8.67 17.65
C PRO A 106 8.60 9.46 16.71
N ASP A 107 8.62 10.79 16.80
CA ASP A 107 7.86 11.65 15.88
C ASP A 107 8.41 11.57 14.44
N PHE A 108 7.57 11.90 13.46
CA PHE A 108 8.01 12.01 12.07
C PHE A 108 8.78 13.33 11.84
N PRO A 109 10.05 13.30 11.40
CA PRO A 109 10.84 14.51 11.17
C PRO A 109 10.50 15.15 9.83
N ASP A 110 9.83 16.31 9.87
CA ASP A 110 9.40 17.06 8.68
C ASP A 110 10.57 17.59 7.84
N ASP A 111 11.59 18.12 8.51
CA ASP A 111 12.76 18.74 7.90
C ASP A 111 14.03 18.21 8.58
N PRO A 112 14.48 16.98 8.24
CA PRO A 112 15.56 16.29 8.95
C PRO A 112 16.90 17.01 8.75
N GLN A 113 17.52 17.47 9.84
CA GLN A 113 18.80 18.17 9.84
C GLN A 113 19.98 17.25 10.18
N THR A 114 19.69 16.18 10.92
CA THR A 114 20.69 15.19 11.38
C THR A 114 20.61 13.89 10.59
N ASP A 115 21.68 13.10 10.62
CA ASP A 115 21.69 11.81 9.92
C ASP A 115 20.73 10.81 10.58
N GLU A 116 20.54 10.91 11.89
CA GLU A 116 19.55 10.18 12.66
C GLU A 116 18.12 10.51 12.19
N GLU A 117 17.79 11.79 12.02
CA GLU A 117 16.48 12.22 11.52
C GLU A 117 16.26 11.81 10.06
N LYS A 118 17.30 11.84 9.21
CA LYS A 118 17.20 11.37 7.83
C LYS A 118 16.91 9.88 7.76
N GLU A 119 17.61 9.07 8.55
CA GLU A 119 17.36 7.63 8.61
C GLU A 119 15.97 7.35 9.20
N LEU A 120 15.56 8.10 10.24
CA LEU A 120 14.21 7.99 10.80
C LEU A 120 13.12 8.31 9.76
N ARG A 121 13.29 9.40 8.99
CA ARG A 121 12.37 9.76 7.90
C ARG A 121 12.28 8.65 6.85
N LYS A 122 13.42 8.06 6.49
CA LYS A 122 13.51 6.98 5.51
C LYS A 122 12.80 5.71 5.99
N ARG A 123 12.94 5.36 7.27
CA ARG A 123 12.20 4.24 7.89
C ARG A 123 10.69 4.47 7.84
N TYR A 124 10.23 5.66 8.24
CA TYR A 124 8.83 6.05 8.07
C TYR A 124 8.37 6.07 6.61
N GLY A 125 9.29 6.31 5.67
CA GLY A 125 9.07 6.20 4.22
C GLY A 125 8.51 4.85 3.78
N LYS A 126 8.85 3.75 4.48
CA LYS A 126 8.27 2.42 4.22
C LYS A 126 6.79 2.32 4.60
N SER A 127 6.30 3.24 5.43
CA SER A 127 4.89 3.32 5.80
C SER A 127 4.10 4.36 5.00
N LEU A 128 4.79 5.24 4.27
CA LEU A 128 4.21 6.30 3.44
C LEU A 128 3.79 5.81 2.05
N GLY A 129 2.76 6.46 1.50
CA GLY A 129 2.31 6.21 0.13
C GLY A 129 1.90 4.76 -0.11
N SER A 130 2.08 4.30 -1.34
CA SER A 130 1.68 2.95 -1.75
C SER A 130 2.74 1.92 -1.38
N ALA A 131 2.96 1.67 -0.09
CA ALA A 131 3.94 0.69 0.39
C ALA A 131 3.53 -0.78 0.18
N VAL A 132 2.23 -1.08 0.27
CA VAL A 132 1.74 -2.47 0.27
C VAL A 132 1.67 -3.06 -1.14
N ASN A 133 1.11 -2.33 -2.11
CA ASN A 133 0.86 -2.88 -3.44
C ASN A 133 2.14 -3.32 -4.18
N PRO A 134 3.27 -2.59 -4.13
CA PRO A 134 4.51 -3.02 -4.77
C PRO A 134 5.05 -4.34 -4.21
N VAL A 135 4.74 -4.67 -2.96
CA VAL A 135 5.17 -5.92 -2.32
C VAL A 135 4.27 -7.10 -2.69
N LEU A 136 2.96 -6.87 -2.84
CA LEU A 136 1.99 -7.95 -3.06
C LEU A 136 1.72 -8.25 -4.53
N ARG A 137 2.04 -7.35 -5.46
CA ARG A 137 1.71 -7.47 -6.89
C ARG A 137 2.83 -8.11 -7.70
N GLU A 138 3.17 -9.34 -7.34
CA GLU A 138 4.16 -10.18 -8.04
C GLU A 138 3.54 -10.86 -9.28
N GLY A 139 2.77 -10.10 -10.04
CA GLY A 139 2.02 -10.58 -11.20
C GLY A 139 1.23 -9.48 -11.89
N ASN A 140 0.62 -9.82 -13.03
CA ASN A 140 -0.20 -8.89 -13.81
C ASN A 140 -1.64 -8.77 -13.28
N SER A 141 -2.38 -7.78 -13.78
CA SER A 141 -3.74 -7.50 -13.33
C SER A 141 -4.81 -8.05 -14.28
N ASP A 142 -5.70 -8.94 -13.81
CA ASP A 142 -7.01 -9.22 -14.43
C ASP A 142 -8.10 -8.45 -13.67
N ARG A 143 -8.65 -7.39 -14.29
CA ARG A 143 -9.70 -6.56 -13.68
C ARG A 143 -10.90 -6.43 -14.61
N ARG A 144 -12.07 -6.88 -14.15
CA ARG A 144 -13.34 -6.86 -14.91
C ARG A 144 -14.56 -6.77 -14.00
N ALA A 145 -15.63 -6.15 -14.48
CA ALA A 145 -16.91 -6.15 -13.77
C ALA A 145 -17.57 -7.54 -13.85
N PRO A 146 -17.96 -8.17 -12.72
CA PRO A 146 -18.61 -9.48 -12.74
C PRO A 146 -19.96 -9.47 -13.47
N LYS A 147 -20.31 -10.57 -14.16
CA LYS A 147 -21.58 -10.70 -14.91
C LYS A 147 -22.82 -10.43 -14.04
N ALA A 148 -22.83 -10.93 -12.81
CA ALA A 148 -23.92 -10.69 -11.85
C ALA A 148 -24.08 -9.19 -11.55
N VAL A 149 -22.98 -8.49 -11.26
CA VAL A 149 -22.98 -7.04 -11.02
C VAL A 149 -23.44 -6.27 -12.26
N LYS A 150 -22.96 -6.63 -13.46
CA LYS A 150 -23.38 -5.98 -14.71
C LYS A 150 -24.87 -6.18 -14.99
N ASN A 151 -25.41 -7.38 -14.74
CA ASN A 151 -26.84 -7.66 -14.88
C ASN A 151 -27.68 -6.87 -13.86
N TYR A 152 -27.21 -6.77 -12.61
CA TYR A 152 -27.85 -5.96 -11.59
C TYR A 152 -27.91 -4.49 -12.01
N ALA A 153 -26.80 -3.91 -12.47
CA ALA A 153 -26.74 -2.52 -12.94
C ALA A 153 -27.65 -2.23 -14.15
N ARG A 154 -27.95 -3.23 -15.00
CA ARG A 154 -28.93 -3.08 -16.09
C ARG A 154 -30.37 -2.99 -15.57
N LYS A 155 -30.69 -3.75 -14.52
CA LYS A 155 -32.03 -3.77 -13.88
C LYS A 155 -32.25 -2.60 -12.94
N HIS A 156 -31.16 -2.12 -12.33
CA HIS A 156 -31.14 -1.03 -11.36
C HIS A 156 -30.12 0.02 -11.83
N PRO A 157 -30.43 0.77 -12.91
CA PRO A 157 -29.53 1.79 -13.42
C PRO A 157 -29.30 2.86 -12.36
N HIS A 158 -28.03 3.21 -12.14
CA HIS A 158 -27.67 4.34 -11.30
C HIS A 158 -27.87 5.65 -12.07
N SER A 159 -27.96 6.75 -11.34
CA SER A 159 -28.08 8.09 -11.92
C SER A 159 -26.89 8.41 -12.81
N MET A 160 -27.16 8.80 -14.05
CA MET A 160 -26.18 9.31 -15.00
C MET A 160 -26.54 10.76 -15.33
N GLY A 161 -25.64 11.69 -15.05
CA GLY A 161 -25.84 13.10 -15.39
C GLY A 161 -25.96 13.30 -16.90
N GLU A 162 -26.88 14.16 -17.32
CA GLU A 162 -27.03 14.51 -18.73
C GLU A 162 -25.79 15.26 -19.22
N TRP A 163 -25.25 14.83 -20.36
CA TRP A 163 -24.17 15.56 -21.04
C TRP A 163 -24.76 16.54 -22.05
N LYS A 164 -24.51 17.83 -21.82
CA LYS A 164 -24.95 18.91 -22.71
C LYS A 164 -23.92 19.17 -23.80
N GLN A 165 -24.40 19.44 -25.01
CA GLN A 165 -23.53 19.77 -26.16
C GLN A 165 -22.73 21.06 -25.95
N TRP A 166 -23.19 21.97 -25.10
CA TRP A 166 -22.51 23.21 -24.74
C TRP A 166 -21.59 23.06 -23.50
N SER A 167 -21.22 21.84 -23.11
CA SER A 167 -20.28 21.61 -22.01
C SER A 167 -18.90 22.16 -22.37
N SER A 168 -18.38 23.08 -21.55
CA SER A 168 -17.02 23.62 -21.69
C SER A 168 -15.96 22.82 -20.91
N THR A 169 -16.35 21.74 -20.21
CA THR A 169 -15.41 20.85 -19.52
C THR A 169 -14.44 20.25 -20.52
N HIS A 170 -13.14 20.43 -20.28
CA HIS A 170 -12.06 19.87 -21.08
C HIS A 170 -10.90 19.47 -20.16
N VAL A 171 -10.03 18.59 -20.67
CA VAL A 171 -8.74 18.31 -20.06
C VAL A 171 -7.73 19.29 -20.64
N SER A 172 -6.95 19.96 -19.79
CA SER A 172 -5.77 20.73 -20.18
C SER A 172 -4.55 20.07 -19.57
N HIS A 173 -3.50 19.87 -20.38
CA HIS A 173 -2.25 19.22 -19.99
C HIS A 173 -1.07 20.00 -20.57
N MET A 174 0.14 19.71 -20.09
CA MET A 174 1.36 20.34 -20.63
C MET A 174 1.54 19.97 -22.10
N HIS A 175 2.05 20.91 -22.90
CA HIS A 175 2.35 20.72 -24.33
C HIS A 175 3.85 20.51 -24.61
N GLY A 176 4.68 20.53 -23.58
CA GLY A 176 6.12 20.29 -23.62
C GLY A 176 6.73 20.43 -22.22
N GLY A 177 7.88 19.80 -22.00
CA GLY A 177 8.62 19.83 -20.73
C GLY A 177 8.02 18.97 -19.59
N ASP A 178 7.10 18.06 -19.90
CA ASP A 178 6.62 17.06 -18.95
C ASP A 178 7.36 15.72 -19.13
N PHE A 179 6.98 14.72 -18.34
CA PHE A 179 7.60 13.39 -18.43
C PHE A 179 7.42 12.73 -19.80
N TYR A 180 6.31 13.00 -20.50
CA TYR A 180 6.04 12.40 -21.81
C TYR A 180 6.98 12.97 -22.87
N ASP A 181 7.14 14.29 -22.89
CA ASP A 181 8.02 15.00 -23.83
C ASP A 181 9.50 14.66 -23.61
N GLY A 182 9.92 14.51 -22.34
CA GLY A 182 11.30 14.20 -21.96
C GLY A 182 11.65 12.71 -21.86
N GLU A 183 10.74 11.79 -22.20
CA GLU A 183 10.97 10.35 -22.00
C GLU A 183 12.12 9.83 -22.88
N GLN A 184 13.07 9.14 -22.24
CA GLN A 184 14.09 8.35 -22.91
C GLN A 184 14.01 6.91 -22.39
N SER A 185 14.06 5.94 -23.30
CA SER A 185 13.93 4.52 -22.98
C SER A 185 14.89 3.67 -23.79
N MET A 186 15.37 2.57 -23.21
CA MET A 186 16.16 1.56 -23.89
C MET A 186 15.90 0.18 -23.29
N THR A 187 16.06 -0.87 -24.10
CA THR A 187 16.04 -2.27 -23.63
C THR A 187 17.46 -2.74 -23.37
N LEU A 188 17.68 -3.40 -22.21
CA LEU A 188 18.99 -3.96 -21.87
C LEU A 188 19.26 -5.28 -22.60
N ASP A 189 20.47 -5.45 -23.09
CA ASP A 189 20.97 -6.64 -23.78
C ASP A 189 21.54 -7.71 -22.83
N LYS A 190 21.89 -7.30 -21.61
CA LYS A 190 22.40 -8.15 -20.52
C LYS A 190 22.18 -7.47 -19.17
N ALA A 191 22.32 -8.24 -18.09
CA ALA A 191 22.29 -7.70 -16.73
C ALA A 191 23.39 -6.65 -16.52
N ARG A 192 23.02 -5.52 -15.90
CA ARG A 192 23.93 -4.40 -15.60
C ARG A 192 23.57 -3.81 -14.25
N THR A 193 24.58 -3.31 -13.54
CA THR A 193 24.39 -2.42 -12.39
C THR A 193 24.51 -0.99 -12.88
N VAL A 194 23.49 -0.18 -12.60
CA VAL A 194 23.45 1.23 -13.00
C VAL A 194 23.52 2.13 -11.76
N ARG A 195 23.87 3.38 -11.96
CA ARG A 195 23.86 4.43 -10.94
C ARG A 195 23.20 5.67 -11.53
N MET A 196 22.29 6.28 -10.76
CA MET A 196 21.76 7.60 -11.07
C MET A 196 22.67 8.62 -10.39
N GLU A 197 23.24 9.55 -11.16
CA GLU A 197 24.09 10.63 -10.63
C GLU A 197 23.66 11.97 -11.25
N LEU A 198 23.64 13.02 -10.44
CA LEU A 198 23.45 14.39 -10.92
C LEU A 198 24.83 15.03 -11.11
N LEU A 199 25.15 15.36 -12.36
CA LEU A 199 26.32 16.16 -12.72
C LEU A 199 25.92 17.63 -12.69
N LEU A 200 26.51 18.39 -11.76
CA LEU A 200 26.32 19.83 -11.68
C LEU A 200 27.24 20.56 -12.67
N ASP A 201 26.91 21.81 -13.00
CA ASP A 201 27.67 22.64 -13.95
C ASP A 201 29.11 22.89 -13.49
N ASP A 202 29.37 22.86 -12.18
CA ASP A 202 30.70 22.98 -11.59
C ASP A 202 31.53 21.68 -11.64
N GLY A 203 30.97 20.61 -12.21
CA GLY A 203 31.57 19.28 -12.30
C GLY A 203 31.37 18.41 -11.06
N THR A 204 30.71 18.92 -10.01
CA THR A 204 30.40 18.15 -8.80
C THR A 204 29.40 17.04 -9.10
N LYS A 205 29.65 15.85 -8.56
CA LYS A 205 28.73 14.71 -8.63
C LYS A 205 27.93 14.59 -7.35
N LYS A 206 26.60 14.60 -7.45
CA LYS A 206 25.71 14.27 -6.34
C LYS A 206 25.08 12.90 -6.55
N TYR A 207 25.03 12.14 -5.46
CA TYR A 207 24.46 10.81 -5.35
C TYR A 207 23.18 10.86 -4.54
#